data_AF-A0AAU7BY49-F1
#
_entry.id   AF-A0AAU7BY49-F1
#
_cell.length_a   1.000
_cell.length_b   1.000
_cell.length_c   1.000
_cell.angle_alpha   90.00
_cell.angle_beta   90.00
_cell.angle_gamma   90.00
#
_symmetry.space_group_name_H-M   'P 1'
#
loop_
_entity.id
_entity.type
_entity.pdbx_description
1 polymer ?
#
loop_
_entity_poly.entity_id
_entity_poly.type
_entity_poly.pdbx_seq_one_letter_code
_entity_poly.pdbx_strand_id
1 'polypeptide(L)' 'MTNTKILEENISFEEALKELEAIVKKIDSGQESLETAVNSFERGILLKNHCEKKLKEARLKIEKITKLADSTVVLEETEI' A
#
# COMPACT_ATOMS: atom_id res chain seq x y z
N MET A 1 -19.16 19.48 -2.91
CA MET A 1 -17.76 19.15 -3.25
C MET A 1 -17.38 17.87 -2.50
N THR A 2 -17.93 16.73 -2.91
CA THR A 2 -17.79 15.44 -2.18
C THR A 2 -17.60 14.34 -3.21
N ASN A 3 -16.41 14.20 -3.80
CA ASN A 3 -16.09 13.01 -4.60
C ASN A 3 -14.59 12.70 -4.80
N THR A 4 -13.67 13.30 -4.04
CA THR A 4 -12.24 12.92 -4.18
C THR A 4 -11.83 11.84 -3.16
N LYS A 5 -12.44 11.86 -1.96
CA LYS A 5 -12.08 10.98 -0.85
C LYS A 5 -12.56 9.52 -0.98
N ILE A 6 -13.55 9.23 -1.83
CA ILE A 6 -14.20 7.90 -1.94
C ILE A 6 -13.48 6.99 -2.96
N LEU A 7 -12.75 7.56 -3.91
CA LEU A 7 -12.02 6.80 -4.94
C LEU A 7 -10.70 6.20 -4.41
N GLU A 8 -10.09 6.79 -3.37
CA GLU A 8 -8.78 6.36 -2.84
C GLU A 8 -8.79 5.06 -2.04
N GLU A 9 -9.93 4.67 -1.45
CA GLU A 9 -10.03 3.43 -0.68
C GLU A 9 -10.27 2.19 -1.56
N ASN A 10 -10.63 2.37 -2.84
CA ASN A 10 -11.08 1.29 -3.71
C ASN A 10 -10.10 0.89 -4.82
N ILE A 11 -8.93 1.52 -4.94
CA ILE A 11 -7.90 1.10 -5.90
C ILE A 11 -7.09 -0.08 -5.35
N SER A 12 -6.64 -0.96 -6.25
CA SER A 12 -5.72 -2.06 -5.89
C SER A 12 -4.31 -1.54 -5.59
N PHE A 13 -3.48 -2.39 -4.96
CA PHE A 13 -2.08 -2.04 -4.67
C PHE A 13 -1.30 -1.79 -5.97
N GLU A 14 -1.51 -2.64 -6.98
CA GLU A 14 -0.84 -2.59 -8.27
C GLU A 14 -1.22 -1.33 -9.05
N GLU A 15 -2.49 -0.93 -9.01
CA GLU A 15 -2.96 0.33 -9.61
C GLU A 15 -2.37 1.54 -8.89
N ALA A 16 -2.40 1.55 -7.56
CA ALA A 16 -1.84 2.64 -6.76
C ALA A 16 -0.34 2.83 -7.02
N LEU A 17 0.41 1.71 -7.10
CA LEU A 17 1.84 1.72 -7.38
C LEU A 17 2.12 2.25 -8.79
N LYS A 18 1.37 1.80 -9.80
CA LYS A 18 1.52 2.26 -11.18
C LYS A 18 1.24 3.75 -11.32
N GLU A 19 0.20 4.25 -10.64
CA GLU A 19 -0.12 5.68 -10.64
C GLU A 19 1.00 6.49 -9.95
N LEU A 20 1.51 6.01 -8.81
CA LEU A 20 2.62 6.64 -8.10
C LEU A 20 3.88 6.74 -8.96
N GLU A 21 4.25 5.67 -9.67
CA GLU A 21 5.38 5.68 -10.61
C GLU A 21 5.19 6.69 -11.73
N ALA A 22 3.97 6.82 -12.26
CA ALA A 22 3.66 7.80 -13.29
C ALA A 22 3.79 9.24 -12.78
N ILE A 23 3.35 9.50 -11.54
CA ILE A 23 3.49 10.80 -10.88
C ILE A 23 4.97 11.14 -10.68
N VAL A 24 5.77 10.20 -10.15
CA VAL A 24 7.21 10.42 -9.96
C VAL A 24 7.89 10.76 -11.28
N LYS A 25 7.59 10.03 -12.36
CA LYS A 25 8.12 10.33 -13.70
C LYS A 25 7.73 11.73 -14.19
N LYS A 26 6.50 12.17 -13.94
CA LYS A 26 6.04 13.51 -14.33
C LYS A 26 6.78 14.61 -13.56
N ILE A 27 6.91 14.46 -12.25
CA ILE A 27 7.63 15.42 -11.40
C ILE A 27 9.10 15.51 -11.84
N ASP A 28 9.75 14.37 -12.05
CA ASP A 28 11.16 14.29 -12.46
C ASP A 28 11.40 14.89 -13.85
N SER A 29 10.41 14.85 -14.74
CA SER A 29 10.51 15.45 -16.08
C SER A 29 10.57 16.99 -16.06
N GLY A 30 10.15 17.62 -14.96
CA GLY A 30 10.13 19.08 -14.81
C GLY A 30 9.23 19.83 -15.81
N GLN A 31 8.36 19.12 -16.53
CA GLN A 31 7.49 19.71 -17.57
C GLN A 31 6.17 20.27 -16.99
N GLU A 32 5.89 20.06 -15.70
CA GLU A 32 4.65 20.49 -15.06
C GLU A 32 4.75 21.92 -14.51
N SER A 33 3.63 22.63 -14.52
CA SER A 33 3.53 23.92 -13.83
C SER A 33 3.68 23.73 -12.32
N LEU A 34 4.08 24.77 -11.58
CA LEU A 34 4.24 24.71 -10.12
C LEU A 34 2.96 24.21 -9.41
N GLU A 35 1.80 24.71 -9.82
CA GLU A 35 0.51 24.29 -9.25
C GLU A 35 0.22 22.82 -9.52
N THR A 36 0.48 22.36 -10.76
CA THR A 36 0.33 20.95 -11.13
C THR A 36 1.30 20.07 -10.34
N ALA A 37 2.55 20.49 -10.18
CA ALA A 37 3.56 19.74 -9.44
C ALA A 37 3.18 19.56 -7.96
N VAL A 38 2.60 20.60 -7.33
CA VAL A 38 2.07 20.52 -5.96
C VAL A 38 0.93 19.49 -5.89
N ASN A 39 -0.03 19.53 -6.81
CA ASN A 39 -1.14 18.57 -6.84
C ASN A 39 -0.65 17.13 -7.08
N SER A 40 0.30 16.94 -8.02
CA SER A 40 0.96 15.67 -8.28
C SER A 40 1.65 15.13 -7.02
N PHE A 41 2.34 15.99 -6.28
CA PHE A 41 3.01 15.61 -5.04
C PHE A 41 2.02 15.19 -3.94
N GLU A 42 0.96 15.96 -3.71
CA GLU A 42 -0.09 15.61 -2.74
C GLU A 42 -0.72 14.25 -3.05
N ARG A 43 -1.05 14.01 -4.32
CA ARG A 43 -1.57 12.72 -4.78
C ARG A 43 -0.55 11.60 -4.55
N GLY A 44 0.73 11.85 -4.82
CA GLY A 44 1.81 10.89 -4.58
C GLY A 44 1.91 10.48 -3.11
N ILE A 45 1.76 11.41 -2.18
CA ILE A 45 1.75 11.12 -0.73
C ILE A 45 0.58 10.22 -0.34
N LEU A 46 -0.62 10.49 -0.89
CA LEU A 46 -1.80 9.68 -0.62
C LEU A 46 -1.65 8.24 -1.13
N LEU A 47 -1.14 8.08 -2.36
CA LEU A 47 -0.85 6.76 -2.94
C LEU A 47 0.23 6.00 -2.16
N LYS A 48 1.32 6.67 -1.75
CA LYS A 48 2.35 6.09 -0.89
C LYS A 48 1.73 5.52 0.39
N ASN A 49 0.91 6.32 1.08
CA ASN A 49 0.28 5.90 2.33
C ASN A 49 -0.68 4.71 2.12
N HIS A 50 -1.41 4.70 1.00
CA HIS A 50 -2.25 3.56 0.62
C HIS A 50 -1.41 2.28 0.45
N CYS A 51 -0.32 2.35 -0.31
CA CYS A 51 0.59 1.22 -0.53
C CYS A 51 1.18 0.70 0.78
N GLU A 52 1.65 1.58 1.66
CA GLU A 52 2.19 1.21 2.98
C GLU A 52 1.14 0.51 3.85
N LYS A 53 -0.10 0.99 3.84
CA LYS A 53 -1.22 0.36 4.56
C LYS A 53 -1.49 -1.06 4.05
N LYS A 54 -1.60 -1.25 2.73
CA LYS A 54 -1.83 -2.57 2.10
C LYS A 54 -0.68 -3.54 2.42
N LEU A 55 0.57 -3.09 2.34
CA LEU A 55 1.74 -3.91 2.69
C LEU A 55 1.74 -4.31 4.17
N LYS A 56 1.35 -3.40 5.07
CA LYS A 56 1.22 -3.70 6.49
C LYS A 56 0.14 -4.76 6.75
N GLU A 57 -1.02 -4.61 6.12
CA GLU A 57 -2.12 -5.59 6.22
C GLU A 57 -1.68 -6.97 5.71
N ALA A 58 -0.98 -7.03 4.57
CA ALA A 58 -0.46 -8.27 4.02
C ALA A 58 0.56 -8.94 4.96
N ARG A 59 1.51 -8.17 5.52
CA ARG A 59 2.49 -8.68 6.49
C ARG A 59 1.83 -9.25 7.73
N LEU A 60 0.84 -8.54 8.30
CA LEU A 60 0.09 -9.02 9.46
C LEU A 60 -0.67 -10.32 9.17
N LYS A 61 -1.20 -10.47 7.95
CA LYS A 61 -1.87 -11.70 7.52
C LYS A 61 -0.88 -12.87 7.44
N ILE A 62 0.30 -12.65 6.86
CA ILE A 62 1.37 -13.66 6.78
C ILE A 62 1.80 -14.06 8.19
N GLU A 63 2.09 -13.09 9.07
CA GLU A 63 2.54 -13.36 10.44
C GLU A 63 1.53 -14.22 11.23
N LYS A 64 0.23 -13.95 11.07
CA LYS A 64 -0.83 -14.77 11.69
C LYS A 64 -0.85 -16.19 11.16
N ILE A 65 -0.68 -16.38 9.85
CA ILE A 65 -0.64 -17.71 9.23
C ILE A 65 0.60 -18.48 9.69
N THR A 66 1.76 -17.85 9.73
CA THR A 66 3.01 -18.48 10.21
C THR A 66 2.91 -18.89 11.67
N LYS A 67 2.43 -18.01 12.56
CA LYS A 67 2.22 -18.34 13.98
C LYS A 67 1.25 -19.51 14.19
N LEU A 68 0.20 -19.59 13.37
CA LEU A 68 -0.76 -20.70 13.41
C LEU A 68 -0.10 -22.01 12.95
N ALA A 69 0.66 -21.97 11.86
CA ALA A 69 1.39 -23.12 11.35
C ALA A 69 2.43 -23.64 12.35
N ASP A 70 3.16 -22.75 13.03
CA ASP A 70 4.11 -23.12 14.08
C ASP A 70 3.40 -23.73 15.31
N SER A 71 2.24 -23.20 15.68
CA SER A 71 1.45 -23.70 16.82
C SER A 71 0.87 -25.10 16.56
N THR A 72 0.69 -25.50 15.30
CA THR A 72 0.25 -26.86 14.94
C THR A 72 1.33 -27.94 15.03
N VAL A 73 2.60 -27.59 15.28
CA VAL A 73 3.71 -28.56 15.37
C VAL A 73 3.97 -29.02 16.82
N VAL A 74 3.30 -28.45 17.82
CA VAL A 74 3.58 -28.73 19.25
C VAL A 74 2.61 -29.71 19.92
N LEU A 75 1.81 -30.46 19.16
CA LEU A 75 0.87 -31.46 19.70
C LEU A 75 1.22 -32.90 19.30
N GLU A 76 2.50 -33.27 19.36
CA GLU A 76 2.92 -34.68 19.43
C GLU A 76 4.23 -34.77 20.22
N GLU A 77 4.15 -34.55 21.53
CA GLU A 77 5.14 -35.05 22.51
C GLU A 77 4.56 -34.88 23.93
N THR A 78 3.57 -35.71 24.27
CA THR A 78 3.34 -36.07 25.68
C THR A 78 3.63 -37.55 25.86
N GLU A 79 4.86 -37.77 26.30
CA GLU A 79 5.35 -38.77 27.27
C GLU A 79 4.62 -40.11 27.38
N ILE A 80 5.39 -41.18 27.06
CA ILE A 80 5.55 -42.46 27.77
C ILE A 80 4.37 -42.97 28.61
#